data_AF-A0A9W4J0P2-F1
#
_entry.id   AF-A0A9W4J0P2-F1
#
_cell.length_a   1.000
_cell.length_b   1.000
_cell.length_c   1.000
_cell.angle_alpha   90.00
_cell.angle_beta   90.00
_cell.angle_gamma   90.00
#
_symmetry.space_group_name_H-M   'P 1'
#
loop_
_entity.id
_entity.type
_entity.pdbx_description
1 polymer ?
#
loop_
_entity_poly.entity_id
_entity_poly.type
_entity_poly.pdbx_seq_one_letter_code
_entity_poly.pdbx_strand_id
1 'polypeptide(L)'
;MFLLLFMVMSGSSSPDYKAPFHKEASLRRQAEERERQAEERERQEAELRRQAEERNRPTTFPEFIRHCHDLLWTPLRAQTPQQEIYRSVCRYLQPAGEDAPQLFTSLVALEDHGRRFARRPISSEQDLETYERLAVEDHVHDIVAELCKIPEAREEFRLGNGVRFDNHANALDKDDEADASLSTLLTTVEYKPPHKLSVASLRRGLRPMDFWREVVQPDRVPTEEPEKSRYRAEWLVGSTIVQEFHVMIPEGLEYSYLTNGLMDVQLWVPYDDPTTLYYYLGDPGTHGTAGIAGPATPRT
;
A
#
# COMPACT_ATOMS: atom_id res chain seq x y z
N MET A 1 -55.43 4.79 -98.82
CA MET A 1 -55.02 3.53 -98.17
C MET A 1 -53.97 3.90 -97.13
N PHE A 2 -54.32 3.80 -95.84
CA PHE A 2 -53.49 4.04 -94.64
C PHE A 2 -52.79 5.40 -94.52
N LEU A 3 -53.56 6.42 -94.09
CA LEU A 3 -53.00 7.62 -93.46
C LEU A 3 -52.87 7.38 -91.97
N LEU A 4 -51.61 7.29 -91.55
CA LEU A 4 -51.03 7.72 -90.28
C LEU A 4 -51.86 7.52 -89.00
N LEU A 5 -51.41 6.49 -88.28
CA LEU A 5 -51.45 6.26 -86.85
C LEU A 5 -51.46 7.56 -86.00
N PHE A 6 -52.67 8.05 -85.69
CA PHE A 6 -52.90 8.98 -84.58
C PHE A 6 -54.21 8.59 -83.88
N MET A 7 -54.10 7.78 -82.83
CA MET A 7 -55.14 7.70 -81.81
C MET A 7 -54.48 7.60 -80.43
N VAL A 8 -54.56 8.74 -79.73
CA VAL A 8 -54.84 8.88 -78.29
C VAL A 8 -53.72 8.41 -77.34
N MET A 9 -52.76 9.29 -77.01
CA MET A 9 -52.80 10.15 -75.82
C MET A 9 -53.30 9.46 -74.54
N SER A 10 -52.40 8.82 -73.81
CA SER A 10 -52.58 8.54 -72.39
C SER A 10 -51.22 8.52 -71.70
N GLY A 11 -51.04 9.40 -70.72
CA GLY A 11 -50.00 9.26 -69.70
C GLY A 11 -48.78 10.16 -69.84
N SER A 12 -48.95 11.48 -69.98
CA SER A 12 -47.90 12.40 -69.52
C SER A 12 -47.90 12.45 -67.99
N SER A 13 -47.38 11.42 -67.31
CA SER A 13 -46.86 11.61 -65.96
C SER A 13 -45.50 12.29 -66.12
N SER A 14 -45.42 13.58 -65.78
CA SER A 14 -44.14 14.24 -65.59
C SER A 14 -43.30 13.39 -64.62
N PRO A 15 -42.07 12.98 -64.95
CA PRO A 15 -41.22 12.27 -64.00
C PRO A 15 -41.11 13.09 -62.73
N ASP A 16 -41.30 12.50 -61.56
CA ASP A 16 -41.10 13.22 -60.31
C ASP A 16 -39.59 13.45 -60.12
N TYR A 17 -39.09 14.52 -60.73
CA TYR A 17 -37.69 14.92 -60.68
C TYR A 17 -37.27 15.33 -59.26
N LYS A 18 -38.20 15.52 -58.31
CA LYS A 18 -37.89 15.86 -56.92
C LYS A 18 -37.56 14.62 -56.08
N ALA A 19 -38.10 13.45 -56.41
CA ALA A 19 -37.87 12.22 -55.66
C ALA A 19 -36.38 11.79 -55.59
N PRO A 20 -35.59 11.82 -56.69
CA PRO A 20 -34.15 11.53 -56.64
C PRO A 20 -33.36 12.54 -55.80
N PHE A 21 -33.70 13.82 -55.92
CA PHE A 21 -33.05 14.90 -55.15
C PHE A 21 -33.31 14.78 -53.64
N HIS A 22 -34.54 14.44 -53.23
CA HIS A 22 -34.85 14.19 -51.82
C HIS A 22 -34.15 12.95 -51.29
N LYS A 23 -34.05 11.88 -52.09
CA LYS A 23 -33.32 10.66 -51.74
C LYS A 23 -31.82 10.94 -51.57
N GLU A 24 -31.20 11.67 -52.49
CA GLU A 24 -29.80 12.06 -52.39
C GLU A 24 -29.54 12.99 -51.19
N ALA A 25 -30.40 13.98 -50.95
CA ALA A 25 -30.32 14.85 -49.78
C ALA A 25 -30.46 14.05 -48.47
N SER A 26 -31.34 13.05 -48.42
CA SER A 26 -31.48 12.18 -47.25
C SER A 26 -30.26 11.29 -47.02
N LEU A 27 -29.65 10.76 -48.08
CA LEU A 27 -28.40 9.98 -48.01
C LEU A 27 -27.22 10.84 -47.55
N ARG A 28 -27.12 12.09 -48.04
CA ARG A 28 -26.09 13.04 -47.59
C ARG A 28 -26.23 13.37 -46.11
N ARG A 29 -27.46 13.65 -45.64
CA ARG A 29 -27.72 13.86 -44.20
C ARG A 29 -27.36 12.63 -43.37
N GLN A 30 -27.69 11.44 -43.85
CA GLN A 30 -27.34 10.19 -43.16
C GLN A 30 -25.84 9.92 -43.13
N ALA A 31 -25.11 10.28 -44.19
CA ALA A 31 -23.67 10.18 -44.26
C ALA A 31 -22.99 11.18 -43.31
N GLU A 32 -23.42 12.44 -43.32
CA GLU A 32 -22.95 13.48 -42.39
C GLU A 32 -23.23 13.11 -40.92
N GLU A 33 -24.38 12.49 -40.63
CA GLU A 33 -24.73 12.05 -39.28
C GLU A 33 -23.88 10.85 -38.82
N ARG A 34 -23.55 9.91 -39.72
CA ARG A 34 -22.61 8.82 -39.44
C ARG A 34 -21.18 9.32 -39.25
N GLU A 35 -20.76 10.31 -40.04
CA GLU A 35 -19.44 10.93 -39.92
C GLU A 35 -19.31 11.65 -38.58
N ARG A 36 -20.33 12.43 -38.17
CA ARG A 36 -20.39 13.05 -36.83
C ARG A 36 -20.35 12.01 -35.71
N GLN A 37 -21.10 10.92 -35.84
CA GLN A 37 -21.07 9.83 -34.85
C GLN A 37 -19.72 9.11 -34.81
N ALA A 38 -19.04 8.97 -35.95
CA ALA A 38 -17.70 8.37 -36.01
C ALA A 38 -16.67 9.29 -35.35
N GLU A 39 -16.68 10.59 -35.64
CA GLU A 39 -15.82 11.57 -34.99
C GLU A 39 -16.05 11.64 -33.47
N GLU A 40 -17.32 11.57 -33.02
CA GLU A 40 -17.64 11.59 -31.59
C GLU A 40 -17.14 10.32 -30.88
N ARG A 41 -17.26 9.16 -31.53
CA ARG A 41 -16.68 7.91 -31.01
C ARG A 41 -15.15 7.96 -30.97
N GLU A 42 -14.52 8.48 -32.01
CA GLU A 42 -13.05 8.60 -32.07
C GLU A 42 -12.55 9.57 -30.99
N ARG A 43 -13.26 10.69 -30.75
CA ARG A 43 -12.97 11.59 -29.63
C ARG A 43 -13.16 10.93 -28.28
N GLN A 44 -14.24 10.16 -28.09
CA GLN A 44 -14.47 9.41 -26.85
C GLN A 44 -13.39 8.36 -26.63
N GLU A 45 -13.00 7.64 -27.66
CA GLU A 45 -11.97 6.59 -27.59
C GLU A 45 -10.59 7.20 -27.33
N ALA A 46 -10.26 8.33 -27.95
CA ALA A 46 -9.04 9.08 -27.68
C ALA A 46 -8.98 9.61 -26.24
N GLU A 47 -10.10 10.10 -25.71
CA GLU A 47 -10.20 10.55 -24.32
C GLU A 47 -10.07 9.38 -23.33
N LEU A 48 -10.76 8.27 -23.57
CA LEU A 48 -10.64 7.04 -22.76
C LEU A 48 -9.20 6.51 -22.78
N ARG A 49 -8.56 6.53 -23.95
CA ARG A 49 -7.17 6.13 -24.10
C ARG A 49 -6.24 7.04 -23.32
N ARG A 50 -6.42 8.35 -23.42
CA ARG A 50 -5.64 9.33 -22.64
C ARG A 50 -5.82 9.13 -21.13
N GLN A 51 -7.04 8.88 -20.67
CA GLN A 51 -7.32 8.58 -19.25
C GLN A 51 -6.68 7.26 -18.82
N ALA A 52 -6.70 6.23 -19.67
CA ALA A 52 -6.05 4.96 -19.38
C ALA A 52 -4.53 5.11 -19.34
N GLU A 53 -3.93 5.89 -20.24
CA GLU A 53 -2.52 6.22 -20.25
C GLU A 53 -2.13 7.00 -18.98
N GLU A 54 -2.93 8.00 -18.58
CA GLU A 54 -2.69 8.79 -17.37
C GLU A 54 -2.80 7.94 -16.09
N ARG A 55 -3.74 6.99 -16.02
CA ARG A 55 -3.88 6.10 -14.86
C ARG A 55 -2.80 5.01 -14.78
N ASN A 56 -2.30 4.56 -15.93
CA ASN A 56 -1.24 3.56 -16.01
C ASN A 56 0.16 4.17 -15.95
N ARG A 57 0.29 5.49 -16.01
CA ARG A 57 1.59 6.16 -15.85
C ARG A 57 2.16 5.88 -14.44
N PRO A 58 3.49 5.77 -14.30
CA PRO A 58 4.11 5.68 -12.98
C PRO A 58 3.83 6.95 -12.16
N THR A 59 3.66 6.81 -10.85
CA THR A 59 3.36 7.97 -9.98
C THR A 59 4.64 8.72 -9.60
N THR A 60 4.53 10.04 -9.42
CA THR A 60 5.56 10.82 -8.72
C THR A 60 5.59 10.46 -7.23
N PHE A 61 6.69 10.77 -6.51
CA PHE A 61 6.78 10.48 -5.08
C PHE A 61 5.60 11.03 -4.24
N PRO A 62 5.14 12.29 -4.43
CA PRO A 62 4.01 12.81 -3.66
C PRO A 62 2.69 12.13 -4.00
N GLU A 63 2.46 11.82 -5.28
CA GLU A 63 1.28 11.06 -5.71
C GLU A 63 1.30 9.66 -5.11
N PHE A 64 2.45 8.97 -5.17
CA PHE A 64 2.65 7.66 -4.60
C PHE A 64 2.34 7.64 -3.10
N ILE A 65 3.00 8.49 -2.31
CA ILE A 65 2.78 8.57 -0.85
C ILE A 65 1.32 8.90 -0.54
N ARG A 66 0.72 9.86 -1.25
CA ARG A 66 -0.70 10.21 -1.05
C ARG A 66 -1.60 9.02 -1.36
N HIS A 67 -1.38 8.32 -2.48
CA HIS A 67 -2.20 7.16 -2.86
C HIS A 67 -2.02 6.00 -1.90
N CYS A 68 -0.80 5.73 -1.43
CA CYS A 68 -0.56 4.78 -0.35
C CYS A 68 -1.35 5.19 0.90
N HIS A 69 -1.23 6.45 1.33
CA HIS A 69 -1.91 6.95 2.54
C HIS A 69 -3.44 6.94 2.44
N ASP A 70 -4.02 7.26 1.27
CA ASP A 70 -5.47 7.37 1.07
C ASP A 70 -6.13 6.01 0.76
N LEU A 71 -5.42 5.10 0.07
CA LEU A 71 -5.97 3.81 -0.38
C LEU A 71 -5.62 2.65 0.55
N LEU A 72 -4.51 2.75 1.28
CA LEU A 72 -4.01 1.68 2.16
C LEU A 72 -4.12 2.05 3.64
N TRP A 73 -4.25 3.34 3.98
CA TRP A 73 -4.19 3.81 5.38
C TRP A 73 -5.33 4.77 5.77
N THR A 74 -5.44 5.04 7.07
CA THR A 74 -6.28 6.11 7.63
C THR A 74 -5.34 7.21 8.14
N PRO A 75 -5.57 8.51 7.84
CA PRO A 75 -4.59 9.54 8.15
C PRO A 75 -4.45 9.76 9.66
N LEU A 76 -3.22 9.64 10.16
CA LEU A 76 -2.81 9.98 11.53
C LEU A 76 -1.81 11.14 11.48
N ARG A 77 -2.09 12.25 12.17
CA ARG A 77 -1.12 13.34 12.32
C ARG A 77 -0.32 13.14 13.61
N ALA A 78 0.93 12.74 13.47
CA ALA A 78 1.94 12.82 14.52
C ALA A 78 3.09 13.71 14.01
N GLN A 79 3.39 14.81 14.71
CA GLN A 79 4.62 15.57 14.48
C GLN A 79 5.73 14.88 15.28
N THR A 80 6.69 14.30 14.57
CA THR A 80 7.76 13.48 15.16
C THR A 80 9.02 13.57 14.29
N PRO A 81 10.20 13.11 14.76
CA PRO A 81 11.46 13.06 13.98
C PRO A 81 11.33 12.41 12.59
N GLN A 82 10.36 11.51 12.42
CA GLN A 82 9.97 10.91 11.14
C GLN A 82 9.61 11.96 10.07
N GLN A 83 9.10 13.12 10.48
CA GLN A 83 8.79 14.21 9.58
C GLN A 83 10.04 14.87 8.98
N GLU A 84 11.17 14.87 9.70
CA GLU A 84 12.44 15.39 9.17
C GLU A 84 13.01 14.44 8.13
N ILE A 85 13.00 13.13 8.42
CA ILE A 85 13.37 12.08 7.46
C ILE A 85 12.50 12.18 6.22
N TYR A 86 11.17 12.23 6.39
CA TYR A 86 10.22 12.38 5.29
C TYR A 86 10.51 13.62 4.44
N ARG A 87 10.73 14.79 5.06
CA ARG A 87 11.06 16.02 4.34
C ARG A 87 12.39 15.90 3.58
N SER A 88 13.38 15.20 4.14
CA SER A 88 14.65 14.98 3.45
C SER A 88 14.48 14.04 2.25
N VAL A 89 13.76 12.94 2.42
CA VAL A 89 13.40 12.03 1.31
C VAL A 89 12.63 12.78 0.21
N CYS A 90 11.64 13.60 0.57
CA CYS A 90 10.94 14.46 -0.38
C CYS A 90 11.89 15.37 -1.15
N ARG A 91 12.91 15.93 -0.50
CA ARG A 91 13.87 16.83 -1.16
C ARG A 91 14.62 16.15 -2.31
N TYR A 92 14.97 14.87 -2.13
CA TYR A 92 15.67 14.09 -3.15
C TYR A 92 14.75 13.57 -4.25
N LEU A 93 13.58 13.05 -3.87
CA LEU A 93 12.66 12.39 -4.81
C LEU A 93 11.64 13.35 -5.45
N GLN A 94 11.55 14.58 -4.95
CA GLN A 94 10.72 15.66 -5.47
C GLN A 94 11.56 16.94 -5.65
N PRO A 95 12.51 16.95 -6.60
CA PRO A 95 13.24 18.17 -6.92
C PRO A 95 12.27 19.27 -7.38
N ALA A 96 12.54 20.52 -7.00
CA ALA A 96 11.68 21.66 -7.33
C ALA A 96 11.69 21.94 -8.84
N GLY A 97 10.57 21.66 -9.54
CA GLY A 97 10.39 21.91 -10.97
C GLY A 97 9.11 21.23 -11.52
N GLU A 98 8.72 21.58 -12.75
CA GLU A 98 7.56 20.98 -13.45
C GLU A 98 7.80 19.52 -13.89
N ASP A 99 9.07 19.07 -13.91
CA ASP A 99 9.50 17.74 -14.36
C ASP A 99 9.82 16.79 -13.20
N ALA A 100 8.88 16.62 -12.25
CA ALA A 100 9.07 15.65 -11.17
C ALA A 100 9.13 14.21 -11.72
N PRO A 101 10.15 13.41 -11.37
CA PRO A 101 10.34 12.10 -11.97
C PRO A 101 9.24 11.12 -11.51
N GLN A 102 8.69 10.38 -12.48
CA GLN A 102 7.66 9.35 -12.30
C GLN A 102 8.35 8.01 -12.06
N LEU A 103 8.66 7.70 -10.81
CA LEU A 103 9.54 6.58 -10.44
C LEU A 103 8.80 5.36 -9.88
N PHE A 104 7.55 5.51 -9.43
CA PHE A 104 6.88 4.51 -8.60
C PHE A 104 5.66 3.86 -9.27
N THR A 105 5.22 2.74 -8.70
CA THR A 105 4.06 1.93 -9.12
C THR A 105 2.85 2.79 -9.50
N SER A 106 2.19 2.44 -10.62
CA SER A 106 1.06 3.20 -11.14
C SER A 106 -0.17 3.15 -10.24
N LEU A 107 -1.05 4.15 -10.39
CA LEU A 107 -2.29 4.26 -9.61
C LEU A 107 -3.19 3.04 -9.78
N VAL A 108 -3.32 2.50 -10.99
CA VAL A 108 -4.15 1.31 -11.26
C VAL A 108 -3.66 0.09 -10.47
N ALA A 109 -2.35 -0.08 -10.38
CA ALA A 109 -1.77 -1.19 -9.62
C ALA A 109 -2.01 -1.01 -8.12
N LEU A 110 -1.83 0.21 -7.57
CA LEU A 110 -2.14 0.52 -6.18
C LEU A 110 -3.63 0.32 -5.83
N GLU A 111 -4.54 0.73 -6.71
CA GLU A 111 -5.98 0.49 -6.56
C GLU A 111 -6.33 -1.00 -6.61
N ASP A 112 -5.64 -1.79 -7.44
CA ASP A 112 -5.86 -3.23 -7.48
C ASP A 112 -5.38 -3.90 -6.19
N HIS A 113 -4.22 -3.51 -5.68
CA HIS A 113 -3.73 -3.96 -4.36
C HIS A 113 -4.73 -3.60 -3.25
N GLY A 114 -5.15 -2.34 -3.16
CA GLY A 114 -6.13 -1.88 -2.17
C GLY A 114 -7.44 -2.67 -2.24
N ARG A 115 -7.98 -2.90 -3.45
CA ARG A 115 -9.17 -3.74 -3.63
C ARG A 115 -8.94 -5.17 -3.15
N ARG A 116 -7.77 -5.76 -3.41
CA ARG A 116 -7.46 -7.14 -2.99
C ARG A 116 -7.38 -7.26 -1.48
N PHE A 117 -6.70 -6.32 -0.80
CA PHE A 117 -6.61 -6.30 0.66
C PHE A 117 -7.98 -6.07 1.31
N ALA A 118 -8.84 -5.24 0.71
CA ALA A 118 -10.19 -5.00 1.21
C ALA A 118 -11.16 -6.18 1.04
N ARG A 119 -10.82 -7.25 0.29
CA ARG A 119 -11.74 -8.38 0.04
C ARG A 119 -12.06 -9.21 1.28
N ARG A 120 -11.10 -9.32 2.20
CA ARG A 120 -11.25 -10.14 3.41
C ARG A 120 -10.55 -9.48 4.60
N PRO A 121 -11.11 -9.58 5.82
CA PRO A 121 -10.42 -9.15 7.03
C PRO A 121 -9.11 -9.90 7.23
N ILE A 122 -8.11 -9.25 7.81
CA ILE A 122 -6.84 -9.89 8.22
C ILE A 122 -7.14 -10.82 9.40
N SER A 123 -7.13 -12.13 9.11
CA SER A 123 -7.63 -13.16 10.02
C SER A 123 -6.57 -14.17 10.46
N SER A 124 -5.34 -14.03 9.96
CA SER A 124 -4.23 -14.93 10.24
C SER A 124 -2.89 -14.20 10.21
N GLU A 125 -1.84 -14.84 10.71
CA GLU A 125 -0.46 -14.32 10.60
C GLU A 125 -0.05 -14.20 9.13
N GLN A 126 -0.38 -15.20 8.31
CA GLN A 126 -0.11 -15.17 6.87
C GLN A 126 -0.81 -14.01 6.16
N ASP A 127 -2.05 -13.67 6.56
CA ASP A 127 -2.76 -12.52 5.99
C ASP A 127 -2.07 -11.20 6.34
N LEU A 128 -1.63 -11.06 7.61
CA LEU A 128 -0.93 -9.87 8.07
C LEU A 128 0.42 -9.73 7.38
N GLU A 129 1.22 -10.80 7.35
CA GLU A 129 2.49 -10.88 6.66
C GLU A 129 2.36 -10.51 5.17
N THR A 130 1.33 -11.05 4.49
CA THR A 130 1.08 -10.73 3.07
C THR A 130 0.78 -9.25 2.88
N TYR A 131 0.03 -8.65 3.80
CA TYR A 131 -0.27 -7.23 3.77
C TYR A 131 1.00 -6.40 4.01
N GLU A 132 1.75 -6.67 5.08
CA GLU A 132 2.98 -5.95 5.42
C GLU A 132 3.98 -6.00 4.27
N ARG A 133 4.22 -7.17 3.70
CA ARG A 133 5.13 -7.33 2.56
C ARG A 133 4.73 -6.47 1.36
N LEU A 134 3.49 -6.64 0.88
CA LEU A 134 3.05 -6.05 -0.39
C LEU A 134 2.66 -4.57 -0.27
N ALA A 135 2.16 -4.14 0.89
CA ALA A 135 1.65 -2.79 1.09
C ALA A 135 2.68 -1.86 1.77
N VAL A 136 3.70 -2.42 2.43
CA VAL A 136 4.67 -1.66 3.21
C VAL A 136 6.10 -1.96 2.76
N GLU A 137 6.56 -3.20 2.91
CA GLU A 137 7.97 -3.55 2.68
C GLU A 137 8.40 -3.32 1.22
N ASP A 138 7.62 -3.81 0.25
CA ASP A 138 7.91 -3.63 -1.17
C ASP A 138 7.94 -2.15 -1.55
N HIS A 139 7.02 -1.34 -1.00
CA HIS A 139 7.00 0.10 -1.23
C HIS A 139 8.20 0.82 -0.60
N VAL A 140 8.62 0.41 0.60
CA VAL A 140 9.84 0.93 1.25
C VAL A 140 11.07 0.54 0.45
N HIS A 141 11.14 -0.71 -0.01
CA HIS A 141 12.20 -1.20 -0.89
C HIS A 141 12.32 -0.32 -2.14
N ASP A 142 11.21 -0.05 -2.83
CA ASP A 142 11.21 0.78 -4.04
C ASP A 142 11.71 2.21 -3.77
N ILE A 143 11.28 2.82 -2.66
CA ILE A 143 11.76 4.15 -2.24
C ILE A 143 13.27 4.12 -2.00
N VAL A 144 13.76 3.15 -1.24
CA VAL A 144 15.20 3.02 -0.93
C VAL A 144 16.00 2.75 -2.21
N ALA A 145 15.48 1.93 -3.12
CA ALA A 145 16.12 1.63 -4.39
C ALA A 145 16.30 2.89 -5.26
N GLU A 146 15.30 3.77 -5.31
CA GLU A 146 15.44 5.06 -6.00
C GLU A 146 16.42 6.01 -5.29
N LEU A 147 16.39 6.08 -3.96
CA LEU A 147 17.34 6.88 -3.18
C LEU A 147 18.79 6.41 -3.36
N CYS A 148 19.03 5.10 -3.45
CA CYS A 148 20.35 4.52 -3.68
C CYS A 148 21.00 4.94 -5.02
N LYS A 149 20.19 5.36 -6.00
CA LYS A 149 20.68 5.88 -7.29
C LYS A 149 21.23 7.31 -7.16
N ILE A 150 20.95 8.01 -6.06
CA ILE A 150 21.36 9.39 -5.80
C ILE A 150 22.53 9.37 -4.79
N PRO A 151 23.77 9.69 -5.18
CA PRO A 151 24.94 9.59 -4.30
C PRO A 151 24.80 10.37 -2.98
N GLU A 152 24.28 11.59 -3.04
CA GLU A 152 24.09 12.46 -1.87
C GLU A 152 23.08 11.89 -0.88
N ALA A 153 21.98 11.32 -1.38
CA ALA A 153 20.98 10.65 -0.55
C ALA A 153 21.54 9.36 0.07
N ARG A 154 22.28 8.59 -0.73
CA ARG A 154 22.95 7.36 -0.27
C ARG A 154 23.94 7.64 0.85
N GLU A 155 24.68 8.75 0.78
CA GLU A 155 25.60 9.18 1.84
C GLU A 155 24.85 9.71 3.08
N GLU A 156 23.85 10.57 2.90
CA GLU A 156 23.06 11.15 3.99
C GLU A 156 22.38 10.08 4.86
N PHE A 157 21.73 9.11 4.20
CA PHE A 157 20.97 8.04 4.86
C PHE A 157 21.80 6.77 5.11
N ARG A 158 23.06 6.72 4.66
CA ARG A 158 23.96 5.56 4.77
C ARG A 158 23.36 4.27 4.20
N LEU A 159 22.70 4.36 3.04
CA LEU A 159 21.88 3.26 2.49
C LEU A 159 22.65 2.07 1.95
N GLY A 160 23.99 2.15 1.85
CA GLY A 160 24.77 1.06 1.26
C GLY A 160 24.26 0.72 -0.14
N ASN A 161 24.05 -0.56 -0.43
CA ASN A 161 23.49 -1.01 -1.72
C ASN A 161 21.96 -1.16 -1.72
N GLY A 162 21.27 -0.66 -0.69
CA GLY A 162 19.84 -0.79 -0.50
C GLY A 162 19.47 -1.71 0.67
N VAL A 163 18.19 -2.02 0.75
CA VAL A 163 17.60 -2.90 1.78
C VAL A 163 16.85 -4.04 1.11
N ARG A 164 16.73 -5.18 1.79
CA ARG A 164 15.95 -6.32 1.35
C ARG A 164 15.16 -6.86 2.53
N PHE A 165 13.93 -7.30 2.26
CA PHE A 165 13.06 -7.97 3.22
C PHE A 165 12.95 -9.44 2.85
N ASP A 166 13.18 -10.33 3.82
CA ASP A 166 13.11 -11.79 3.64
C ASP A 166 12.34 -12.43 4.80
N ASN A 167 11.56 -13.47 4.51
CA ASN A 167 10.72 -14.18 5.48
C ASN A 167 10.95 -15.70 5.48
N HIS A 168 12.19 -16.14 5.25
CA HIS A 168 12.53 -17.55 5.31
C HIS A 168 13.50 -17.76 6.45
N ALA A 169 13.29 -18.82 7.26
CA ALA A 169 14.19 -19.18 8.35
C ALA A 169 15.64 -19.31 7.86
N ASN A 170 15.83 -19.81 6.64
CA ASN A 170 17.13 -19.95 5.98
C ASN A 170 17.79 -18.60 5.65
N ALA A 171 17.08 -17.47 5.67
CA ALA A 171 17.68 -16.15 5.48
C ALA A 171 18.61 -15.76 6.65
N LEU A 172 18.49 -16.45 7.79
CA LEU A 172 19.37 -16.31 8.94
C LEU A 172 20.55 -17.33 8.90
N ASP A 173 20.49 -18.33 8.02
CA ASP A 173 21.54 -19.32 7.87
C ASP A 173 22.69 -18.75 7.03
N LYS A 174 23.85 -18.55 7.67
CA LYS A 174 25.05 -17.94 7.07
C LYS A 174 25.80 -18.88 6.10
N ASP A 175 25.24 -20.06 5.81
CA ASP A 175 25.89 -21.12 5.03
C ASP A 175 25.65 -21.03 3.51
N ASP A 176 24.78 -20.12 3.05
CA ASP A 176 24.60 -19.83 1.62
C ASP A 176 25.69 -18.86 1.11
N GLU A 177 26.92 -19.39 0.98
CA GLU A 177 28.16 -18.71 0.58
C GLU A 177 28.15 -18.03 -0.82
N ALA A 178 27.05 -18.06 -1.56
CA ALA A 178 26.99 -17.45 -2.90
C ALA A 178 26.57 -15.96 -2.89
N ASP A 179 25.87 -15.48 -1.85
CA ASP A 179 25.37 -14.08 -1.76
C ASP A 179 25.47 -13.47 -0.33
N ALA A 180 25.71 -14.30 0.70
CA ALA A 180 25.78 -13.86 2.11
C ALA A 180 26.99 -12.96 2.48
N SER A 181 27.95 -12.78 1.57
CA SER A 181 29.19 -12.03 1.82
C SER A 181 28.98 -10.50 1.88
N LEU A 182 27.84 -9.97 1.42
CA LEU A 182 27.57 -8.53 1.30
C LEU A 182 26.29 -8.03 2.01
N SER A 183 25.47 -8.92 2.56
CA SER A 183 24.25 -8.56 3.28
C SER A 183 24.52 -8.52 4.79
N THR A 184 24.07 -7.46 5.45
CA THR A 184 24.10 -7.34 6.92
C THR A 184 22.67 -7.34 7.42
N LEU A 185 22.34 -8.24 8.35
CA LEU A 185 21.04 -8.26 9.00
C LEU A 185 20.86 -6.96 9.79
N LEU A 186 19.84 -6.18 9.45
CA LEU A 186 19.58 -4.88 10.08
C LEU A 186 18.64 -5.00 11.28
N THR A 187 17.58 -5.79 11.13
CA THR A 187 16.53 -5.96 12.12
C THR A 187 15.67 -7.18 11.77
N THR A 188 14.88 -7.65 12.73
CA THR A 188 13.89 -8.71 12.59
C THR A 188 12.53 -8.19 13.05
N VAL A 189 11.46 -8.87 12.63
CA VAL A 189 10.09 -8.43 12.89
C VAL A 189 9.22 -9.63 13.23
N GLU A 190 8.49 -9.55 14.34
CA GLU A 190 7.47 -10.54 14.69
C GLU A 190 6.07 -10.04 14.34
N TYR A 191 5.35 -10.82 13.53
CA TYR A 191 3.97 -10.52 13.12
C TYR A 191 2.96 -11.30 13.97
N LYS A 192 2.06 -10.59 14.67
CA LYS A 192 0.92 -11.21 15.38
C LYS A 192 -0.40 -10.50 15.08
N PRO A 193 -1.36 -11.12 14.37
CA PRO A 193 -2.60 -10.45 13.97
C PRO A 193 -3.45 -10.00 15.18
N PRO A 194 -4.30 -8.96 15.03
CA PRO A 194 -5.00 -8.34 16.14
C PRO A 194 -5.88 -9.27 17.00
N HIS A 195 -6.42 -10.33 16.41
CA HIS A 195 -7.24 -11.31 17.15
C HIS A 195 -6.40 -12.25 18.03
N LYS A 196 -5.10 -12.45 17.71
CA LYS A 196 -4.13 -13.16 18.55
C LYS A 196 -3.46 -12.21 19.55
N LEU A 197 -3.13 -10.99 19.11
CA LEU A 197 -2.49 -9.96 19.91
C LEU A 197 -3.18 -8.61 19.74
N SER A 198 -4.21 -8.38 20.55
CA SER A 198 -5.04 -7.18 20.41
C SER A 198 -4.36 -5.92 20.94
N VAL A 199 -4.78 -4.76 20.44
CA VAL A 199 -4.44 -3.42 20.99
C VAL A 199 -4.71 -3.35 22.51
N ALA A 200 -5.81 -3.93 22.97
CA ALA A 200 -6.15 -3.96 24.40
C ALA A 200 -5.18 -4.85 25.20
N SER A 201 -4.74 -5.97 24.62
CA SER A 201 -3.73 -6.85 25.21
C SER A 201 -2.39 -6.14 25.33
N LEU A 202 -1.93 -5.47 24.26
CA LEU A 202 -0.69 -4.69 24.26
C LEU A 202 -0.69 -3.62 25.34
N ARG A 203 -1.72 -2.76 25.36
CA ARG A 203 -1.86 -1.69 26.36
C ARG A 203 -1.92 -2.19 27.81
N ARG A 204 -2.48 -3.39 28.03
CA ARG A 204 -2.64 -3.97 29.37
C ARG A 204 -1.43 -4.79 29.82
N GLY A 205 -0.79 -5.51 28.90
CA GLY A 205 0.28 -6.45 29.18
C GLY A 205 1.66 -5.81 29.19
N LEU A 206 1.87 -4.71 28.45
CA LEU A 206 3.13 -3.96 28.48
C LEU A 206 3.23 -3.09 29.72
N ARG A 207 4.10 -3.48 30.63
CA ARG A 207 4.57 -2.67 31.76
C ARG A 207 6.00 -3.07 32.14
N PRO A 208 6.72 -2.22 32.87
CA PRO A 208 7.93 -2.64 33.57
C PRO A 208 7.62 -3.82 34.52
N MET A 209 8.36 -4.92 34.37
CA MET A 209 8.22 -6.13 35.19
C MET A 209 9.46 -7.02 35.10
N ASP A 210 9.69 -7.82 36.13
CA ASP A 210 10.55 -9.00 36.02
C ASP A 210 9.72 -10.12 35.39
N PHE A 211 9.81 -10.25 34.07
CA PHE A 211 8.95 -11.17 33.31
C PHE A 211 9.11 -12.63 33.77
N TRP A 212 10.35 -13.04 34.10
CA TRP A 212 10.61 -14.40 34.56
C TRP A 212 9.90 -14.68 35.88
N ARG A 213 10.05 -13.80 36.88
CA ARG A 213 9.47 -14.03 38.21
C ARG A 213 7.97 -13.79 38.26
N GLU A 214 7.48 -12.77 37.57
CA GLU A 214 6.09 -12.33 37.66
C GLU A 214 5.15 -13.11 36.74
N VAL A 215 5.66 -13.63 35.61
CA VAL A 215 4.81 -14.20 34.56
C VAL A 215 5.19 -15.63 34.20
N VAL A 216 6.49 -15.97 34.11
CA VAL A 216 6.93 -17.33 33.74
C VAL A 216 6.92 -18.28 34.94
N GLN A 217 7.37 -17.80 36.10
CA GLN A 217 7.47 -18.56 37.35
C GLN A 217 6.73 -17.90 38.52
N PRO A 218 5.41 -17.60 38.38
CA PRO A 218 4.65 -17.10 39.50
C PRO A 218 4.39 -18.21 40.53
N ASP A 219 4.48 -17.89 41.81
CA ASP A 219 4.09 -18.81 42.90
C ASP A 219 2.61 -19.23 42.81
N ARG A 220 1.76 -18.35 42.24
CA ARG A 220 0.33 -18.60 42.02
C ARG A 220 -0.21 -17.81 40.83
N VAL A 221 -0.96 -18.47 39.96
CA VAL A 221 -1.69 -17.82 38.86
C VAL A 221 -3.00 -17.20 39.39
N PRO A 222 -3.27 -15.91 39.13
CA PRO A 222 -4.53 -15.28 39.52
C PRO A 222 -5.75 -15.91 38.84
N THR A 223 -6.84 -16.12 39.60
CA THR A 223 -8.10 -16.70 39.10
C THR A 223 -9.25 -15.72 39.02
N GLU A 224 -9.16 -14.61 39.76
CA GLU A 224 -10.21 -13.60 39.88
C GLU A 224 -9.92 -12.38 39.00
N GLU A 225 -10.98 -11.68 38.61
CA GLU A 225 -10.88 -10.39 37.93
C GLU A 225 -10.66 -9.25 38.94
N PRO A 226 -9.86 -8.21 38.61
CA PRO A 226 -9.23 -7.95 37.30
C PRO A 226 -7.83 -8.58 37.09
N GLU A 227 -7.24 -9.20 38.11
CA GLU A 227 -5.85 -9.68 38.09
C GLU A 227 -5.62 -10.79 37.07
N LYS A 228 -6.58 -11.71 36.91
CA LYS A 228 -6.55 -12.77 35.89
C LYS A 228 -6.43 -12.21 34.49
N SER A 229 -7.24 -11.20 34.14
CA SER A 229 -7.16 -10.55 32.83
C SER A 229 -5.85 -9.81 32.61
N ARG A 230 -5.28 -9.20 33.67
CA ARG A 230 -3.97 -8.55 33.59
C ARG A 230 -2.86 -9.57 33.35
N TYR A 231 -2.78 -10.61 34.19
CA TYR A 231 -1.81 -11.69 34.04
C TYR A 231 -1.87 -12.35 32.65
N ARG A 232 -3.09 -12.60 32.14
CA ARG A 232 -3.25 -13.18 30.79
C ARG A 232 -2.72 -12.27 29.69
N ALA A 233 -2.90 -10.95 29.82
CA ALA A 233 -2.35 -9.99 28.86
C ALA A 233 -0.82 -9.92 28.95
N GLU A 234 -0.25 -9.87 30.16
CA GLU A 234 1.20 -9.90 30.41
C GLU A 234 1.83 -11.18 29.83
N TRP A 235 1.23 -12.33 30.10
CA TRP A 235 1.65 -13.63 29.57
C TRP A 235 1.63 -13.66 28.05
N LEU A 236 0.54 -13.20 27.42
CA LEU A 236 0.40 -13.22 25.97
C LEU A 236 1.42 -12.30 25.27
N VAL A 237 1.52 -11.05 25.74
CA VAL A 237 2.42 -10.05 25.17
C VAL A 237 3.87 -10.49 25.39
N GLY A 238 4.22 -10.85 26.62
CA GLY A 238 5.59 -11.24 26.94
C GLY A 238 6.02 -12.54 26.27
N SER A 239 5.12 -13.52 26.09
CA SER A 239 5.45 -14.71 25.28
C SER A 239 5.80 -14.36 23.83
N THR A 240 5.13 -13.35 23.26
CA THR A 240 5.42 -12.87 21.91
C THR A 240 6.77 -12.14 21.87
N ILE A 241 7.04 -11.28 22.84
CA ILE A 241 8.32 -10.57 22.95
C ILE A 241 9.48 -11.56 23.14
N VAL A 242 9.30 -12.61 23.94
CA VAL A 242 10.33 -13.65 24.14
C VAL A 242 10.65 -14.37 22.84
N GLN A 243 9.67 -14.58 21.96
CA GLN A 243 9.90 -15.18 20.64
C GLN A 243 10.85 -14.31 19.82
N GLU A 244 10.62 -13.00 19.77
CA GLU A 244 11.47 -12.05 19.05
C GLU A 244 12.84 -11.86 19.72
N PHE A 245 12.86 -11.71 21.05
CA PHE A 245 14.07 -11.61 21.85
C PHE A 245 15.00 -12.81 21.66
N HIS A 246 14.44 -14.02 21.50
CA HIS A 246 15.22 -15.21 21.23
C HIS A 246 15.99 -15.14 19.91
N VAL A 247 15.49 -14.40 18.91
CA VAL A 247 16.18 -14.17 17.63
C VAL A 247 17.20 -13.03 17.75
N MET A 248 16.86 -11.97 18.50
CA MET A 248 17.74 -10.81 18.68
C MET A 248 19.10 -11.19 19.29
N ILE A 249 19.12 -12.08 20.29
CA ILE A 249 20.34 -12.40 21.04
C ILE A 249 21.39 -13.17 20.20
N PRO A 250 21.07 -14.29 19.53
CA PRO A 250 22.03 -15.00 18.70
C PRO A 250 22.51 -14.19 17.50
N GLU A 251 21.65 -13.36 16.92
CA GLU A 251 22.01 -12.51 15.77
C GLU A 251 22.68 -11.19 16.16
N GLY A 252 22.75 -10.87 17.46
CA GLY A 252 23.38 -9.65 17.95
C GLY A 252 22.64 -8.36 17.55
N LEU A 253 21.31 -8.43 17.45
CA LEU A 253 20.47 -7.30 17.07
C LEU A 253 20.16 -6.43 18.29
N GLU A 254 20.59 -5.16 18.23
CA GLU A 254 20.27 -4.16 19.25
C GLU A 254 18.80 -3.71 19.17
N TYR A 255 18.23 -3.66 17.96
CA TYR A 255 16.86 -3.18 17.71
C TYR A 255 16.03 -4.18 16.91
N SER A 256 14.77 -4.33 17.31
CA SER A 256 13.74 -5.12 16.62
C SER A 256 12.37 -4.48 16.83
N TYR A 257 11.33 -4.97 16.18
CA TYR A 257 9.97 -4.62 16.54
C TYR A 257 8.97 -5.76 16.34
N LEU A 258 7.85 -5.64 17.03
CA LEU A 258 6.68 -6.49 16.94
C LEU A 258 5.54 -5.65 16.37
N THR A 259 4.75 -6.20 15.45
CA THR A 259 3.55 -5.52 14.96
C THR A 259 2.33 -6.43 14.91
N ASN A 260 1.17 -5.82 15.14
CA ASN A 260 -0.13 -6.43 14.84
C ASN A 260 -0.85 -5.75 13.66
N GLY A 261 -0.16 -4.90 12.91
CA GLY A 261 -0.73 -4.09 11.81
C GLY A 261 -1.58 -2.90 12.27
N LEU A 262 -1.80 -2.73 13.58
CA LEU A 262 -2.51 -1.58 14.18
C LEU A 262 -1.63 -0.79 15.14
N MET A 263 -0.66 -1.44 15.77
CA MET A 263 0.32 -0.88 16.69
C MET A 263 1.64 -1.62 16.52
N ASP A 264 2.70 -0.86 16.69
CA ASP A 264 4.06 -1.38 16.72
C ASP A 264 4.62 -1.30 18.15
N VAL A 265 5.40 -2.29 18.53
CA VAL A 265 6.19 -2.31 19.75
C VAL A 265 7.65 -2.35 19.34
N GLN A 266 8.34 -1.22 19.44
CA GLN A 266 9.78 -1.14 19.21
C GLN A 266 10.51 -1.77 20.39
N LEU A 267 11.49 -2.62 20.11
CA LEU A 267 12.28 -3.36 21.08
C LEU A 267 13.73 -2.92 21.00
N TRP A 268 14.38 -2.81 22.16
CA TRP A 268 15.78 -2.44 22.27
C TRP A 268 16.47 -3.29 23.33
N VAL A 269 17.59 -3.90 22.98
CA VAL A 269 18.43 -4.69 23.88
C VAL A 269 19.83 -4.07 23.90
N PRO A 270 20.23 -3.42 25.00
CA PRO A 270 21.55 -2.81 25.10
C PRO A 270 22.65 -3.85 24.99
N TYR A 271 23.73 -3.51 24.27
CA TYR A 271 24.86 -4.40 24.10
C TYR A 271 25.57 -4.74 25.42
N ASP A 272 25.60 -3.79 26.36
CA ASP A 272 26.23 -3.93 27.67
C ASP A 272 25.37 -4.67 28.70
N ASP A 273 24.06 -4.74 28.47
CA ASP A 273 23.12 -5.52 29.29
C ASP A 273 22.10 -6.27 28.42
N PRO A 274 22.49 -7.44 27.86
CA PRO A 274 21.59 -8.26 27.07
C PRO A 274 20.55 -9.00 27.92
N THR A 275 20.50 -8.77 29.24
CA THR A 275 19.50 -9.38 30.13
C THR A 275 18.23 -8.55 30.26
N THR A 276 18.28 -7.29 29.81
CA THR A 276 17.16 -6.35 29.89
C THR A 276 16.70 -5.93 28.50
N LEU A 277 15.44 -6.21 28.18
CA LEU A 277 14.78 -5.67 27.00
C LEU A 277 13.99 -4.42 27.37
N TYR A 278 14.20 -3.35 26.63
CA TYR A 278 13.43 -2.12 26.67
C TYR A 278 12.43 -2.12 25.53
N TYR A 279 11.30 -1.45 25.74
CA TYR A 279 10.27 -1.33 24.71
C TYR A 279 9.71 0.09 24.63
N TYR A 280 9.24 0.46 23.44
CA TYR A 280 8.39 1.62 23.20
C TYR A 280 7.13 1.16 22.47
N LEU A 281 5.96 1.64 22.92
CA LEU A 281 4.68 1.30 22.32
C LEU A 281 4.23 2.44 21.40
N GLY A 282 4.25 2.21 20.11
CA GLY A 282 3.72 3.11 19.08
C GLY A 282 2.19 3.10 19.09
N ASP A 283 1.57 3.81 20.06
CA ASP A 283 0.12 3.90 20.17
C ASP A 283 -0.46 5.09 19.39
N PRO A 284 -1.11 4.88 18.23
CA PRO A 284 -1.68 5.96 17.44
C PRO A 284 -2.81 6.71 18.17
N GLY A 285 -3.45 6.08 19.16
CA GLY A 285 -4.51 6.69 19.98
C GLY A 285 -4.02 7.64 21.06
N THR A 286 -2.71 7.70 21.33
CA THR A 286 -2.13 8.66 22.30
C THR A 286 -1.97 10.07 21.72
N HIS A 287 -2.07 10.22 20.39
CA HIS A 287 -2.11 11.50 19.70
C HIS A 287 -3.57 11.82 19.33
N GLY A 288 -4.17 12.76 20.05
CA GLY A 288 -5.61 12.98 20.12
C GLY A 288 -6.37 13.04 18.79
N THR A 289 -7.51 12.35 18.77
CA THR A 289 -8.54 12.37 17.74
C THR A 289 -9.17 13.77 17.59
N ALA A 290 -8.63 14.58 16.69
CA ALA A 290 -9.41 15.67 16.08
C ALA A 290 -10.17 15.09 14.89
N GLY A 291 -11.48 14.90 15.07
CA GLY A 291 -12.36 14.17 14.16
C GLY A 291 -12.28 14.63 12.71
N ILE A 292 -11.93 13.70 11.83
CA ILE A 292 -12.25 13.76 10.40
C ILE A 292 -12.71 12.35 10.03
N ALA A 293 -13.98 12.23 9.65
CA ALA A 293 -14.53 11.02 9.07
C ALA A 293 -13.86 10.77 7.71
N GLY A 294 -12.80 9.96 7.71
CA GLY A 294 -12.20 9.39 6.51
C GLY A 294 -12.93 8.12 6.06
N PRO A 295 -12.65 7.63 4.85
CA PRO A 295 -13.28 6.44 4.30
C PRO A 295 -13.02 5.23 5.20
N ALA A 296 -13.99 4.32 5.24
CA ALA A 296 -14.09 3.25 6.22
C ALA A 296 -12.76 2.49 6.38
N THR A 297 -12.27 2.49 7.63
CA THR A 297 -11.24 1.58 8.11
C THR A 297 -11.55 0.16 7.65
N PRO A 298 -10.54 -0.65 7.26
CA PRO A 298 -10.73 -2.08 7.10
C PRO A 298 -11.37 -2.61 8.38
N ARG A 299 -12.55 -3.22 8.24
CA ARG A 299 -13.22 -3.86 9.37
C ARG A 299 -12.40 -5.09 9.74
N THR A 300 -11.69 -5.00 10.87
CA THR A 300 -11.16 -6.14 11.61
C THR A 300 -12.27 -7.12 11.97
#